data_AF-A0A976MC99-F1
#
_entry.id   AF-A0A976MC99-F1
#
_cell.length_a   1.000
_cell.length_b   1.000
_cell.length_c   1.000
_cell.angle_alpha   90.00
_cell.angle_beta   90.00
_cell.angle_gamma   90.00
#
_symmetry.space_group_name_H-M   'P 1'
#
loop_
_entity.id
_entity.type
_entity.pdbx_description
1 polymer ?
#
loop_
_entity_poly.entity_id
_entity_poly.type
_entity_poly.pdbx_seq_one_letter_code
_entity_poly.pdbx_strand_id
1 'polypeptide(L)'
;MSNLRELSSEIFKNIGNVIIDAYDTPGTVYMKQLFNHTLNHGLKNCRQCYTHIFNMEYPRMLSSQLFVKPQHSIKLYRFALNKRKQAKKNQHKTKPHHTNYAEETRSYSYLKWKTTDQSKKLQQYLLNFENSQYFGEIEIGTPPKSFVVVFDTGSSQLWVPSKLCVNEKSNGCNRHRLFDFSKSSTYQPMMKGDEILSEYIRYGTGECVLTLGFDNVKIGSLNVKHQSIGLSVLESEHPFGDLPFDGLVGLGFPDSELKDSRQMTPIFDSIKDQKVLKRNLIAFYMSKDVKQPGLLSFGSIDPKYVLSGHKPWWFPVVKTDYWEIEVDGLFVDGKKVPFDKKYNAAVDTGSSLISGPSEIVIPLLEKIDVKEDCSNLKELPRISFVFTDVMGRKVKFDLDPEDYVLQDEVEKVCAMGILPMDLPETRKPLFVIGANFIRRYLAIFDRDQMVVGLVPASHSEDNSKEQSGLKDKFGGIDDRQETMNYVYTGVIILILLLSVGYFVINTYPPPTE
;
A
#
# COMPACT_ATOMS: atom_id res chain seq x y z
N MET A 1 19.89 -50.21 -19.98
CA MET A 1 20.27 -49.12 -19.04
C MET A 1 20.98 -47.93 -19.74
N SER A 2 20.72 -47.67 -21.02
CA SER A 2 21.24 -46.49 -21.74
C SER A 2 20.15 -45.52 -22.24
N ASN A 3 18.86 -45.89 -22.21
CA ASN A 3 17.77 -45.05 -22.75
C ASN A 3 16.98 -44.26 -21.69
N LEU A 4 17.44 -44.21 -20.43
CA LEU A 4 16.80 -43.43 -19.35
C LEU A 4 17.57 -42.15 -18.96
N ARG A 5 18.78 -41.95 -19.49
CA ARG A 5 19.57 -40.70 -19.27
C ARG A 5 19.35 -39.65 -20.35
N GLU A 6 18.98 -40.04 -21.57
CA GLU A 6 18.68 -39.07 -22.64
C GLU A 6 17.27 -38.48 -22.49
N LEU A 7 16.29 -39.25 -22.00
CA LEU A 7 14.94 -38.74 -21.74
C LEU A 7 14.91 -37.66 -20.64
N SER A 8 15.80 -37.73 -19.63
CA SER A 8 15.89 -36.69 -18.61
C SER A 8 16.59 -35.41 -19.12
N SER A 9 17.51 -35.53 -20.08
CA SER A 9 18.24 -34.37 -20.61
C SER A 9 17.38 -33.54 -21.57
N GLU A 10 16.49 -34.17 -22.32
CA GLU A 10 15.62 -33.48 -23.29
C GLU A 10 14.38 -32.88 -22.61
N ILE A 11 13.86 -33.54 -21.57
CA ILE A 11 12.81 -32.99 -20.71
C ILE A 11 13.35 -31.81 -19.87
N PHE A 12 14.58 -31.86 -19.35
CA PHE A 12 15.17 -30.70 -18.65
C PHE A 12 15.57 -29.56 -19.59
N LYS A 13 15.94 -29.84 -20.85
CA LYS A 13 16.17 -28.78 -21.86
C LYS A 13 14.86 -28.12 -22.30
N ASN A 14 13.78 -28.87 -22.42
CA ASN A 14 12.48 -28.30 -22.82
C ASN A 14 11.72 -27.67 -21.65
N ILE A 15 11.85 -28.17 -20.42
CA ILE A 15 11.36 -27.49 -19.21
C ILE A 15 12.22 -26.25 -18.90
N GLY A 16 13.54 -26.34 -19.14
CA GLY A 16 14.45 -25.20 -19.07
C GLY A 16 14.04 -24.10 -20.03
N ASN A 17 13.81 -24.38 -21.31
CA ASN A 17 13.47 -23.33 -22.27
C ASN A 17 12.03 -22.81 -22.16
N VAL A 18 11.07 -23.61 -21.64
CA VAL A 18 9.69 -23.13 -21.43
C VAL A 18 9.53 -22.34 -20.12
N ILE A 19 10.43 -22.52 -19.14
CA ILE A 19 10.45 -21.73 -17.89
C ILE A 19 11.39 -20.52 -17.98
N ILE A 20 12.33 -20.49 -18.93
CA ILE A 20 13.33 -19.42 -19.05
C ILE A 20 12.91 -18.27 -19.98
N ASP A 21 11.91 -18.43 -20.85
CA ASP A 21 11.42 -17.32 -21.70
C ASP A 21 10.25 -16.52 -21.09
N ALA A 22 9.74 -16.92 -19.91
CA ALA A 22 8.57 -16.27 -19.30
C ALA A 22 8.91 -15.23 -18.20
N TYR A 23 10.14 -15.17 -17.71
CA TYR A 23 10.54 -14.24 -16.65
C TYR A 23 12.01 -13.82 -16.76
N ASP A 24 12.34 -13.01 -17.76
CA ASP A 24 13.45 -12.05 -17.64
C ASP A 24 12.97 -10.87 -16.78
N THR A 25 12.88 -11.12 -15.49
CA THR A 25 12.72 -10.07 -14.50
C THR A 25 14.04 -9.31 -14.31
N PRO A 26 14.05 -8.00 -14.09
CA PRO A 26 15.28 -7.24 -13.83
C PRO A 26 16.16 -7.85 -12.72
N GLY A 27 15.56 -8.53 -11.72
CA GLY A 27 16.29 -9.30 -10.71
C GLY A 27 17.17 -10.43 -11.26
N THR A 28 16.72 -11.22 -12.24
CA THR A 28 17.51 -12.28 -12.87
C THR A 28 18.64 -11.72 -13.74
N VAL A 29 18.45 -10.51 -14.28
CA VAL A 29 19.43 -9.80 -15.10
C VAL A 29 20.53 -9.14 -14.26
N TYR A 30 20.20 -8.57 -13.09
CA TYR A 30 21.16 -8.06 -12.10
C TYR A 30 21.98 -9.21 -11.48
N MET A 31 21.34 -10.34 -11.21
CA MET A 31 22.01 -11.57 -10.77
C MET A 31 23.00 -12.09 -11.83
N LYS A 32 22.66 -12.04 -13.13
CA LYS A 32 23.60 -12.34 -14.23
C LYS A 32 24.82 -11.40 -14.25
N GLN A 33 24.63 -10.10 -13.97
CA GLN A 33 25.72 -9.12 -13.94
C GLN A 33 26.63 -9.31 -12.71
N LEU A 34 26.06 -9.56 -11.53
CA LEU A 34 26.83 -9.88 -10.33
C LEU A 34 27.62 -11.19 -10.52
N PHE A 35 27.00 -12.19 -11.14
CA PHE A 35 27.60 -13.50 -11.43
C PHE A 35 28.76 -13.40 -12.44
N ASN A 36 28.61 -12.57 -13.48
CA ASN A 36 29.68 -12.32 -14.45
C ASN A 36 30.82 -11.47 -13.86
N HIS A 37 30.55 -10.58 -12.91
CA HIS A 37 31.59 -9.82 -12.20
C HIS A 37 32.39 -10.71 -11.22
N THR A 38 31.76 -11.72 -10.62
CA THR A 38 32.44 -12.69 -9.72
C THR A 38 33.20 -13.78 -10.49
N LEU A 39 32.75 -14.15 -11.70
CA LEU A 39 33.48 -15.08 -12.58
C LEU A 39 34.84 -14.53 -13.05
N ASN A 40 34.98 -13.21 -13.18
CA ASN A 40 36.23 -12.57 -13.59
C ASN A 40 37.27 -12.40 -12.46
N HIS A 41 36.90 -12.64 -11.19
CA HIS A 41 37.80 -12.41 -10.04
C HIS A 41 38.08 -13.64 -9.15
N GLY A 42 37.68 -14.84 -9.57
CA GLY A 42 38.14 -16.09 -8.95
C GLY A 42 37.43 -16.43 -7.62
N LEU A 43 36.61 -17.48 -7.68
CA LEU A 43 35.84 -18.01 -6.55
C LEU A 43 36.75 -18.72 -5.52
N LYS A 44 37.00 -18.07 -4.39
CA LYS A 44 37.24 -18.76 -3.10
C LYS A 44 36.31 -18.15 -2.05
N ASN A 45 35.21 -18.87 -1.77
CA ASN A 45 34.28 -18.70 -0.63
C ASN A 45 33.00 -17.86 -0.80
N CYS A 46 32.10 -18.17 -1.74
CA CYS A 46 30.71 -17.63 -1.71
C CYS A 46 29.65 -18.74 -1.66
N ARG A 47 29.84 -19.78 -0.82
CA ARG A 47 28.81 -20.81 -0.59
C ARG A 47 27.68 -20.33 0.33
N GLN A 48 27.85 -19.18 0.99
CA GLN A 48 26.85 -18.54 1.86
C GLN A 48 25.97 -17.51 1.12
N CYS A 49 26.31 -17.14 -0.12
CA CYS A 49 25.65 -16.06 -0.87
C CYS A 49 24.32 -16.53 -1.49
N TYR A 50 24.21 -17.83 -1.78
CA TYR A 50 23.02 -18.42 -2.41
C TYR A 50 21.85 -18.70 -1.45
N THR A 51 22.14 -18.89 -0.17
CA THR A 51 21.12 -19.31 0.82
C THR A 51 20.38 -18.13 1.46
N HIS A 52 20.84 -16.89 1.24
CA HIS A 52 20.22 -15.70 1.84
C HIS A 52 19.23 -14.99 0.91
N ILE A 53 19.30 -15.21 -0.41
CA ILE A 53 18.52 -14.46 -1.41
C ILE A 53 17.17 -15.14 -1.70
N PHE A 54 17.08 -16.47 -1.62
CA PHE A 54 15.82 -17.21 -1.87
C PHE A 54 14.84 -17.23 -0.68
N ASN A 55 15.14 -16.51 0.40
CA ASN A 55 14.23 -16.32 1.55
C ASN A 55 13.66 -14.89 1.63
N MET A 56 13.83 -14.06 0.59
CA MET A 56 13.34 -12.68 0.60
C MET A 56 11.98 -12.55 -0.10
N GLU A 57 10.95 -13.20 0.45
CA GLU A 57 9.62 -12.58 0.42
C GLU A 57 9.67 -11.48 1.49
N TYR A 58 9.76 -10.21 1.08
CA TYR A 58 9.67 -9.16 2.08
C TYR A 58 8.23 -9.07 2.59
N PRO A 59 8.01 -9.26 3.89
CA PRO A 59 6.69 -9.40 4.42
C PRO A 59 6.36 -8.09 5.14
N ARG A 60 5.97 -6.96 4.54
CA ARG A 60 5.29 -5.81 5.26
C ARG A 60 4.94 -4.63 4.35
N MET A 61 4.47 -4.90 3.13
CA MET A 61 3.96 -3.86 2.25
C MET A 61 2.57 -4.24 1.74
N LEU A 62 1.61 -3.33 1.92
CA LEU A 62 0.24 -3.45 1.38
C LEU A 62 0.05 -2.68 0.07
N SER A 63 1.08 -1.96 -0.36
CA SER A 63 1.06 -0.99 -1.44
C SER A 63 0.99 -1.60 -2.85
N SER A 64 0.69 -2.90 -2.99
CA SER A 64 0.40 -3.51 -4.31
C SER A 64 -0.80 -2.88 -5.02
N GLN A 65 -1.62 -2.09 -4.31
CA GLN A 65 -2.75 -1.33 -4.85
C GLN A 65 -2.41 0.08 -5.31
N LEU A 66 -1.17 0.55 -5.12
CA LEU A 66 -0.69 1.78 -5.75
C LEU A 66 -0.83 1.72 -7.28
N PHE A 67 -0.99 0.52 -7.87
CA PHE A 67 -0.80 0.30 -9.30
C PHE A 67 -2.09 -0.07 -10.05
N VAL A 68 -3.26 0.02 -9.41
CA VAL A 68 -4.54 -0.33 -10.04
C VAL A 68 -5.26 0.94 -10.48
N LYS A 69 -5.17 1.29 -11.77
CA LYS A 69 -6.15 2.18 -12.39
C LYS A 69 -7.45 1.39 -12.62
N PRO A 70 -8.63 1.90 -12.27
CA PRO A 70 -9.88 1.27 -12.66
C PRO A 70 -10.14 1.53 -14.15
N GLN A 71 -9.77 0.58 -15.02
CA GLN A 71 -10.66 0.07 -16.08
C GLN A 71 -9.98 -0.93 -17.01
N HIS A 72 -10.58 -2.12 -17.14
CA HIS A 72 -11.26 -2.65 -18.32
C HIS A 72 -12.02 -3.90 -17.84
N SER A 73 -13.37 -3.87 -17.91
CA SER A 73 -14.30 -5.00 -17.83
C SER A 73 -13.86 -6.24 -17.01
N ILE A 74 -14.14 -6.26 -15.71
CA ILE A 74 -14.23 -7.55 -14.99
C ILE A 74 -15.54 -8.20 -15.41
N LYS A 75 -15.49 -9.07 -16.43
CA LYS A 75 -16.62 -9.97 -16.74
C LYS A 75 -16.93 -10.79 -15.49
N LEU A 76 -18.10 -10.54 -14.90
CA LEU A 76 -18.68 -11.31 -13.80
C LEU A 76 -18.57 -12.82 -14.06
N TYR A 77 -17.73 -13.51 -13.27
CA TYR A 77 -17.69 -14.96 -13.21
C TYR A 77 -18.95 -15.46 -12.49
N ARG A 78 -19.93 -15.97 -13.25
CA ARG A 78 -21.03 -16.78 -12.69
C ARG A 78 -20.49 -18.18 -12.35
N PHE A 79 -20.19 -18.45 -11.08
CA PHE A 79 -20.05 -19.82 -10.61
C PHE A 79 -21.43 -20.40 -10.25
N ALA A 80 -21.92 -21.30 -11.09
CA ALA A 80 -23.05 -22.16 -10.76
C ALA A 80 -22.53 -23.43 -10.07
N LEU A 81 -22.78 -23.60 -8.77
CA LEU A 81 -22.59 -24.89 -8.11
C LEU A 81 -23.73 -25.26 -7.15
N ASN A 82 -24.15 -26.52 -7.30
CA ASN A 82 -25.32 -27.15 -6.70
C ASN A 82 -25.20 -27.30 -5.18
N LYS A 83 -26.28 -26.93 -4.47
CA LYS A 83 -26.47 -27.17 -3.04
C LYS A 83 -26.62 -28.67 -2.73
N ARG A 84 -25.88 -29.15 -1.73
CA ARG A 84 -26.35 -30.24 -0.86
C ARG A 84 -26.31 -29.79 0.59
N LYS A 85 -27.51 -29.74 1.19
CA LYS A 85 -27.76 -29.50 2.62
C LYS A 85 -27.29 -30.71 3.44
N GLN A 86 -26.63 -30.49 4.56
CA GLN A 86 -26.93 -31.23 5.79
C GLN A 86 -26.82 -30.32 7.02
N ALA A 87 -27.87 -30.33 7.82
CA ALA A 87 -27.96 -29.71 9.13
C ALA A 87 -27.68 -30.76 10.20
N LYS A 88 -27.07 -30.36 11.33
CA LYS A 88 -27.45 -30.83 12.67
C LYS A 88 -26.90 -29.93 13.77
N LYS A 89 -27.80 -29.64 14.71
CA LYS A 89 -27.64 -28.89 15.96
C LYS A 89 -26.70 -29.61 16.94
N ASN A 90 -26.06 -28.86 17.83
CA ASN A 90 -26.23 -29.08 19.28
C ASN A 90 -25.96 -27.80 20.09
N GLN A 91 -26.92 -27.52 20.98
CA GLN A 91 -26.88 -26.45 21.98
C GLN A 91 -26.17 -26.95 23.23
N HIS A 92 -25.31 -26.14 23.83
CA HIS A 92 -25.15 -26.14 25.29
C HIS A 92 -25.20 -24.71 25.83
N LYS A 93 -26.15 -24.52 26.76
CA LYS A 93 -26.38 -23.31 27.55
C LYS A 93 -25.45 -23.32 28.76
N THR A 94 -24.80 -22.20 29.04
CA THR A 94 -24.40 -21.81 30.39
C THR A 94 -24.75 -20.34 30.62
N LYS A 95 -25.31 -20.07 31.80
CA LYS A 95 -25.86 -18.77 32.25
C LYS A 95 -24.74 -17.84 32.78
N PRO A 96 -24.97 -16.52 32.84
CA PRO A 96 -23.93 -15.53 33.06
C PRO A 96 -23.58 -15.35 34.55
N HIS A 97 -22.30 -15.18 34.84
CA HIS A 97 -21.84 -14.60 36.10
C HIS A 97 -21.81 -13.08 35.96
N HIS A 98 -22.66 -12.41 36.75
CA HIS A 98 -22.59 -10.98 36.99
C HIS A 98 -21.39 -10.67 37.89
N THR A 99 -20.47 -9.84 37.42
CA THR A 99 -19.55 -9.10 38.28
C THR A 99 -19.56 -7.63 37.86
N ASN A 100 -20.03 -6.79 38.78
CA ASN A 100 -20.01 -5.34 38.69
C ASN A 100 -18.57 -4.85 38.50
N TYR A 101 -18.26 -4.29 37.33
CA TYR A 101 -17.09 -3.44 37.17
C TYR A 101 -17.54 -2.00 37.31
N ALA A 102 -17.23 -1.42 38.47
CA ALA A 102 -17.31 0.01 38.70
C ALA A 102 -16.42 0.74 37.70
N GLU A 103 -16.96 1.82 37.15
CA GLU A 103 -16.36 2.70 36.16
C GLU A 103 -15.05 3.33 36.68
N GLU A 104 -13.91 2.80 36.25
CA GLU A 104 -12.68 3.59 36.18
C GLU A 104 -12.64 4.30 34.82
N THR A 105 -13.38 5.41 34.70
CA THR A 105 -13.17 6.37 33.62
C THR A 105 -11.78 6.99 33.77
N ARG A 106 -10.75 6.36 33.21
CA ARG A 106 -9.49 7.04 32.89
C ARG A 106 -9.85 8.20 31.96
N SER A 107 -9.79 9.42 32.50
CA SER A 107 -9.99 10.65 31.74
C SER A 107 -8.93 10.72 30.64
N TYR A 108 -9.32 10.46 29.39
CA TYR A 108 -8.50 10.60 28.19
C TYR A 108 -8.22 12.09 27.88
N SER A 109 -7.59 12.81 28.80
CA SER A 109 -7.37 14.26 28.74
C SER A 109 -6.47 14.71 27.57
N TYR A 110 -5.73 13.79 26.94
CA TYR A 110 -4.87 14.02 25.77
C TYR A 110 -5.63 13.99 24.43
N LEU A 111 -6.91 13.60 24.43
CA LEU A 111 -7.82 13.75 23.30
C LEU A 111 -8.33 15.20 23.14
N LYS A 112 -7.86 16.12 23.99
CA LYS A 112 -8.20 17.54 23.90
C LYS A 112 -7.55 18.18 22.66
N TRP A 113 -8.40 18.37 21.67
CA TRP A 113 -8.26 19.25 20.52
C TRP A 113 -7.65 20.61 20.89
N LYS A 114 -6.42 20.89 20.47
CA LYS A 114 -5.83 22.23 20.57
C LYS A 114 -5.30 22.66 19.21
N THR A 115 -5.99 23.61 18.61
CA THR A 115 -5.54 24.39 17.46
C THR A 115 -4.54 25.42 17.93
N THR A 116 -3.25 25.11 17.86
CA THR A 116 -2.22 26.16 18.01
C THR A 116 -1.84 26.67 16.64
N ASP A 117 -1.67 27.98 16.47
CA ASP A 117 -1.30 28.65 15.20
C ASP A 117 0.00 28.10 14.55
N GLN A 118 0.85 27.39 15.33
CA GLN A 118 1.99 26.63 14.81
C GLN A 118 1.58 25.44 13.92
N SER A 119 0.34 24.94 14.00
CA SER A 119 -0.15 23.78 13.23
C SER A 119 -0.16 24.06 11.74
N LYS A 120 -0.50 25.28 11.31
CA LYS A 120 -0.49 25.68 9.89
C LYS A 120 0.89 25.61 9.25
N LYS A 121 1.97 25.72 10.05
CA LYS A 121 3.35 25.67 9.54
C LYS A 121 3.83 24.26 9.23
N LEU A 122 3.22 23.22 9.80
CA LEU A 122 3.64 21.82 9.68
C LEU A 122 2.64 21.02 8.82
N GLN A 123 2.26 21.61 7.68
CA GLN A 123 1.29 21.02 6.75
C GLN A 123 1.90 20.92 5.35
N GLN A 124 1.44 19.94 4.60
CA GLN A 124 1.77 19.75 3.20
C GLN A 124 0.51 19.40 2.42
N TYR A 125 0.22 20.17 1.37
CA TYR A 125 -0.80 19.78 0.41
C TYR A 125 -0.31 18.58 -0.42
N LEU A 126 -1.24 17.70 -0.73
CA LEU A 126 -1.02 16.51 -1.54
C LEU A 126 -1.78 16.67 -2.85
N LEU A 127 -1.13 16.45 -3.98
CA LEU A 127 -1.81 16.45 -5.27
C LEU A 127 -2.82 15.31 -5.27
N ASN A 128 -4.08 15.63 -5.50
CA ASN A 128 -5.11 14.61 -5.74
C ASN A 128 -5.02 14.16 -7.20
N PHE A 129 -4.54 12.93 -7.43
CA PHE A 129 -4.46 12.34 -8.76
C PHE A 129 -5.63 11.37 -8.98
N GLU A 130 -6.66 11.87 -9.66
CA GLU A 130 -7.87 11.12 -10.05
C GLU A 130 -8.58 10.40 -8.89
N ASN A 131 -8.51 10.92 -7.65
CA ASN A 131 -8.99 10.24 -6.44
C ASN A 131 -8.39 8.83 -6.25
N SER A 132 -7.30 8.50 -6.96
CA SER A 132 -6.63 7.21 -6.86
C SER A 132 -5.41 7.32 -5.96
N GLN A 133 -4.63 8.40 -6.09
CA GLN A 133 -3.39 8.60 -5.35
C GLN A 133 -3.27 10.03 -4.84
N TYR A 134 -2.57 10.19 -3.72
CA TYR A 134 -2.27 11.49 -3.11
C TYR A 134 -0.78 11.56 -2.81
N PHE A 135 -0.07 12.45 -3.49
CA PHE A 135 1.38 12.57 -3.34
C PHE A 135 1.81 14.02 -3.07
N GLY A 136 2.89 14.16 -2.33
CA GLY A 136 3.46 15.46 -1.96
C GLY A 136 4.94 15.51 -2.29
N GLU A 137 5.60 16.59 -1.87
CA GLU A 137 7.03 16.77 -2.09
C GLU A 137 7.82 16.45 -0.82
N ILE A 138 9.02 15.90 -1.01
CA ILE A 138 10.07 15.89 0.01
C ILE A 138 11.36 16.43 -0.61
N GLU A 139 12.29 16.88 0.24
CA GLU A 139 13.64 17.23 -0.18
C GLU A 139 14.65 16.33 0.54
N ILE A 140 15.64 15.82 -0.19
CA ILE A 140 16.70 14.95 0.35
C ILE A 140 18.05 15.57 0.04
N GLY A 141 18.96 15.56 1.02
CA GLY A 141 20.37 15.92 0.83
C GLY A 141 20.74 17.37 1.18
N THR A 142 22.04 17.65 1.06
CA THR A 142 22.62 18.99 1.26
C THR A 142 23.61 19.31 0.11
N PRO A 143 23.25 20.16 -0.86
CA PRO A 143 21.99 20.92 -0.96
C PRO A 143 20.76 20.03 -1.22
N PRO A 144 19.56 20.48 -0.81
CA PRO A 144 18.33 19.71 -0.95
C PRO A 144 17.96 19.48 -2.42
N LYS A 145 17.51 18.25 -2.71
CA LYS A 145 16.89 17.87 -4.00
C LYS A 145 15.46 17.39 -3.77
N SER A 146 14.52 17.93 -4.54
CA SER A 146 13.09 17.62 -4.42
C SER A 146 12.68 16.33 -5.13
N PHE A 147 11.80 15.55 -4.50
CA PHE A 147 11.15 14.34 -5.02
C PHE A 147 9.65 14.37 -4.74
N VAL A 148 8.86 13.85 -5.67
CA VAL A 148 7.42 13.63 -5.49
C VAL A 148 7.20 12.24 -4.95
N VAL A 149 6.48 12.10 -3.84
CA VAL A 149 6.33 10.82 -3.16
C VAL A 149 4.92 10.60 -2.64
N VAL A 150 4.52 9.33 -2.58
CA VAL A 150 3.36 8.90 -1.81
C VAL A 150 3.77 8.74 -0.34
N PHE A 151 2.94 9.26 0.56
CA PHE A 151 3.07 9.05 2.00
C PHE A 151 2.22 7.85 2.40
N ASP A 152 2.88 6.72 2.64
CA ASP A 152 2.26 5.40 2.71
C ASP A 152 2.31 4.85 4.13
N THR A 153 1.15 4.60 4.72
CA THR A 153 1.02 3.98 6.06
C THR A 153 0.99 2.44 6.00
N GLY A 154 0.87 1.85 4.80
CA GLY A 154 0.97 0.43 4.52
C GLY A 154 2.40 -0.10 4.31
N SER A 155 3.42 0.76 4.42
CA SER A 155 4.84 0.38 4.39
C SER A 155 5.71 1.28 5.30
N SER A 156 7.00 0.95 5.46
CA SER A 156 7.87 1.57 6.48
C SER A 156 9.14 2.23 5.93
N GLN A 157 9.52 1.92 4.69
CA GLN A 157 10.75 2.40 4.06
C GLN A 157 10.52 3.73 3.33
N LEU A 158 11.50 4.63 3.41
CA LEU A 158 11.60 5.78 2.51
C LEU A 158 12.57 5.44 1.39
N TRP A 159 12.16 5.57 0.14
CA TRP A 159 13.05 5.36 -1.00
C TRP A 159 12.76 6.30 -2.16
N VAL A 160 13.81 6.60 -2.93
CA VAL A 160 13.75 7.38 -4.18
C VAL A 160 14.69 6.78 -5.24
N PRO A 161 14.47 7.04 -6.53
CA PRO A 161 15.36 6.60 -7.61
C PRO A 161 16.76 7.18 -7.49
N SER A 162 17.78 6.37 -7.70
CA SER A 162 19.18 6.78 -7.76
C SER A 162 19.60 7.17 -9.17
N LYS A 163 20.60 8.04 -9.31
CA LYS A 163 21.26 8.28 -10.60
C LYS A 163 21.95 7.03 -11.14
N LEU A 164 22.31 6.07 -10.27
CA LEU A 164 22.83 4.76 -10.67
C LEU A 164 21.76 3.85 -11.30
N CYS A 165 20.47 4.21 -11.16
CA CYS A 165 19.38 3.41 -11.69
C CYS A 165 19.29 3.45 -13.22
N VAL A 166 19.76 4.52 -13.86
CA VAL A 166 19.67 4.65 -15.32
C VAL A 166 20.68 3.73 -15.97
N ASN A 167 20.20 2.58 -16.42
CA ASN A 167 20.93 1.61 -17.22
C ASN A 167 19.98 0.97 -18.24
N GLU A 168 20.52 0.29 -19.25
CA GLU A 168 19.73 -0.35 -20.34
C GLU A 168 18.66 -1.35 -19.86
N LYS A 169 18.68 -1.74 -18.58
CA LYS A 169 17.84 -2.78 -17.98
C LYS A 169 16.81 -2.23 -16.99
N SER A 170 16.80 -0.92 -16.76
CA SER A 170 16.00 -0.28 -15.72
C SER A 170 15.25 0.92 -16.30
N ASN A 171 14.18 0.64 -17.04
CA ASN A 171 13.35 1.65 -17.68
C ASN A 171 12.46 2.42 -16.69
N GLY A 172 12.18 1.84 -15.52
CA GLY A 172 11.29 2.44 -14.51
C GLY A 172 11.77 3.81 -14.02
N CYS A 173 13.08 3.95 -13.77
CA CYS A 173 13.67 5.17 -13.22
C CYS A 173 13.76 6.35 -14.21
N ASN A 174 13.73 6.10 -15.52
CA ASN A 174 14.11 7.10 -16.54
C ASN A 174 13.19 8.34 -16.55
N ARG A 175 11.95 8.20 -16.07
CA ARG A 175 10.92 9.24 -16.10
C ARG A 175 10.82 10.03 -14.79
N HIS A 176 11.64 9.69 -13.80
CA HIS A 176 11.61 10.24 -12.45
C HIS A 176 12.82 11.10 -12.14
N ARG A 177 12.70 11.87 -11.07
CA ARG A 177 13.82 12.62 -10.49
C ARG A 177 14.77 11.62 -9.84
N LEU A 178 16.06 11.76 -10.15
CA LEU A 178 17.09 10.81 -9.69
C LEU A 178 18.01 11.42 -8.64
N PHE A 179 18.21 10.78 -7.50
CA PHE A 179 19.15 11.22 -6.47
C PHE A 179 20.61 10.98 -6.86
N ASP A 180 21.43 12.02 -6.82
CA ASP A 180 22.87 11.94 -7.05
C ASP A 180 23.58 12.08 -5.70
N PHE A 181 23.83 10.95 -5.04
CA PHE A 181 24.39 10.91 -3.69
C PHE A 181 25.77 11.59 -3.60
N SER A 182 26.53 11.66 -4.71
CA SER A 182 27.84 12.33 -4.76
C SER A 182 27.75 13.85 -4.57
N LYS A 183 26.56 14.43 -4.75
CA LYS A 183 26.31 15.87 -4.61
C LYS A 183 25.81 16.26 -3.23
N SER A 184 25.45 15.30 -2.38
CA SER A 184 24.98 15.57 -1.02
C SER A 184 26.14 15.47 -0.04
N SER A 185 26.47 16.59 0.62
CA SER A 185 27.48 16.64 1.68
C SER A 185 27.06 15.93 2.97
N THR A 186 25.79 15.53 3.09
CA THR A 186 25.24 14.85 4.27
C THR A 186 24.88 13.39 4.04
N TYR A 187 25.05 12.89 2.80
CA TYR A 187 24.84 11.49 2.48
C TYR A 187 25.89 10.60 3.14
N GLN A 188 25.44 9.49 3.72
CA GLN A 188 26.30 8.46 4.28
C GLN A 188 25.78 7.07 3.87
N PRO A 189 26.60 6.20 3.23
CA PRO A 189 26.15 4.86 2.90
C PRO A 189 25.98 4.01 4.17
N MET A 190 24.99 3.12 4.16
CA MET A 190 24.78 2.15 5.24
C MET A 190 25.66 0.93 4.97
N MET A 191 26.66 0.70 5.82
CA MET A 191 27.71 -0.29 5.59
C MET A 191 27.54 -1.54 6.47
N LYS A 192 27.92 -2.71 5.93
CA LYS A 192 28.17 -3.94 6.69
C LYS A 192 29.57 -4.45 6.32
N GLY A 193 30.56 -4.13 7.16
CA GLY A 193 31.96 -4.26 6.79
C GLY A 193 32.29 -3.28 5.66
N ASP A 194 32.89 -3.78 4.57
CA ASP A 194 33.26 -2.97 3.41
C ASP A 194 32.16 -2.93 2.32
N GLU A 195 30.99 -3.53 2.57
CA GLU A 195 29.88 -3.60 1.62
C GLU A 195 28.76 -2.61 1.98
N ILE A 196 28.21 -1.92 0.97
CA ILE A 196 26.99 -1.14 1.11
C ILE A 196 25.81 -2.12 1.20
N LEU A 197 24.95 -1.93 2.18
CA LEU A 197 23.75 -2.75 2.33
C LEU A 197 22.77 -2.46 1.21
N SER A 198 22.14 -3.52 0.72
CA SER A 198 21.12 -3.45 -0.32
C SER A 198 19.90 -4.28 0.07
N GLU A 199 18.76 -3.93 -0.49
CA GLU A 199 17.47 -4.56 -0.26
C GLU A 199 16.75 -4.77 -1.59
N TYR A 200 16.16 -5.95 -1.79
CA TYR A 200 15.29 -6.22 -2.93
C TYR A 200 13.84 -6.12 -2.45
N ILE A 201 13.02 -5.40 -3.21
CA ILE A 201 11.61 -5.22 -2.93
C ILE A 201 10.81 -5.66 -4.14
N ARG A 202 9.76 -6.45 -3.91
CA ARG A 202 8.76 -6.82 -4.91
C ARG A 202 7.43 -6.16 -4.58
N TYR A 203 6.94 -5.33 -5.49
CA TYR A 203 5.69 -4.58 -5.38
C TYR A 203 4.65 -5.13 -6.34
N GLY A 204 3.84 -6.11 -5.90
CA GLY A 204 2.89 -6.79 -6.79
C GLY A 204 3.60 -7.41 -8.00
N THR A 205 3.43 -6.80 -9.17
CA THR A 205 4.10 -7.17 -10.43
C THR A 205 5.46 -6.52 -10.64
N GLY A 206 5.80 -5.48 -9.88
CA GLY A 206 7.05 -4.73 -10.00
C GLY A 206 8.17 -5.24 -9.10
N GLU A 207 9.40 -4.94 -9.49
CA GLU A 207 10.61 -5.24 -8.72
C GLU A 207 11.53 -4.02 -8.62
N CYS A 208 12.14 -3.86 -7.45
CA CYS A 208 13.07 -2.78 -7.17
C CYS A 208 14.26 -3.29 -6.35
N VAL A 209 15.46 -2.76 -6.60
CA VAL A 209 16.64 -2.99 -5.75
C VAL A 209 17.09 -1.66 -5.19
N LEU A 210 17.15 -1.57 -3.86
CA LEU A 210 17.63 -0.41 -3.13
C LEU A 210 19.06 -0.63 -2.66
N THR A 211 19.91 0.39 -2.77
CA THR A 211 21.09 0.54 -1.89
C THR A 211 20.71 1.43 -0.72
N LEU A 212 21.16 1.10 0.48
CA LEU A 212 20.73 1.74 1.72
C LEU A 212 21.74 2.79 2.17
N GLY A 213 21.22 3.89 2.71
CA GLY A 213 22.04 4.99 3.22
C GLY A 213 21.28 5.86 4.20
N PHE A 214 21.90 6.97 4.56
CA PHE A 214 21.34 8.01 5.41
C PHE A 214 21.53 9.36 4.72
N ASP A 215 20.54 10.23 4.85
CA ASP A 215 20.71 11.65 4.52
C ASP A 215 19.70 12.51 5.32
N ASN A 216 19.80 13.83 5.20
CA ASN A 216 18.79 14.74 5.73
C ASN A 216 17.57 14.74 4.81
N VAL A 217 16.39 14.64 5.40
CA VAL A 217 15.10 14.67 4.71
C VAL A 217 14.26 15.82 5.25
N LYS A 218 13.65 16.57 4.35
CA LYS A 218 12.75 17.67 4.68
C LYS A 218 11.37 17.42 4.07
N ILE A 219 10.32 17.61 4.87
CA ILE A 219 8.91 17.49 4.46
C ILE A 219 8.21 18.78 4.84
N GLY A 220 7.90 19.62 3.85
CA GLY A 220 7.46 21.00 4.11
C GLY A 220 8.46 21.74 5.00
N SER A 221 8.11 22.05 6.24
CA SER A 221 8.99 22.70 7.22
C SER A 221 9.65 21.74 8.22
N LEU A 222 9.29 20.45 8.20
CA LEU A 222 9.92 19.43 9.05
C LEU A 222 11.29 19.08 8.51
N ASN A 223 12.28 19.00 9.39
CA ASN A 223 13.63 18.60 9.06
C ASN A 223 14.03 17.40 9.93
N VAL A 224 14.28 16.27 9.28
CA VAL A 224 14.69 15.01 9.89
C VAL A 224 16.11 14.73 9.43
N LYS A 225 17.06 14.77 10.36
CA LYS A 225 18.47 14.57 10.04
C LYS A 225 18.82 13.09 10.04
N HIS A 226 19.81 12.68 9.25
CA HIS A 226 20.34 11.31 9.27
C HIS A 226 19.24 10.23 9.18
N GLN A 227 18.25 10.47 8.31
CA GLN A 227 17.15 9.56 8.06
C GLN A 227 17.62 8.41 7.17
N SER A 228 17.27 7.16 7.52
CA SER A 228 17.49 6.01 6.62
C SER A 228 16.72 6.22 5.31
N ILE A 229 17.42 6.13 4.18
CA ILE A 229 16.86 6.22 2.84
C ILE A 229 17.30 5.03 1.99
N GLY A 230 16.42 4.58 1.11
CA GLY A 230 16.71 3.64 0.05
C GLY A 230 16.94 4.39 -1.25
N LEU A 231 18.04 4.09 -1.93
CA LEU A 231 18.34 4.60 -3.26
C LEU A 231 18.12 3.48 -4.25
N SER A 232 17.02 3.55 -5.00
CA SER A 232 16.70 2.53 -5.99
C SER A 232 17.71 2.56 -7.12
N VAL A 233 18.41 1.45 -7.35
CA VAL A 233 19.42 1.26 -8.41
C VAL A 233 18.91 0.36 -9.54
N LEU A 234 17.70 -0.16 -9.40
CA LEU A 234 17.00 -0.94 -10.42
C LEU A 234 15.50 -0.86 -10.13
N GLU A 235 14.71 -0.55 -11.16
CA GLU A 235 13.24 -0.61 -11.15
C GLU A 235 12.75 -1.26 -12.43
N SER A 236 11.83 -2.21 -12.30
CA SER A 236 11.10 -2.74 -13.44
C SER A 236 10.33 -1.63 -14.16
N GLU A 237 10.17 -1.75 -15.48
CA GLU A 237 9.43 -0.76 -16.25
C GLU A 237 8.00 -0.61 -15.75
N HIS A 238 7.29 -1.73 -15.59
CA HIS A 238 6.00 -1.76 -14.96
C HIS A 238 6.12 -2.23 -13.51
N PRO A 239 5.43 -1.60 -12.55
CA PRO A 239 4.59 -0.42 -12.73
C PRO A 239 5.35 0.92 -12.60
N PHE A 240 6.63 0.92 -12.22
CA PHE A 240 7.33 2.14 -11.77
C PHE A 240 7.40 3.23 -12.84
N GLY A 241 7.71 2.88 -14.08
CA GLY A 241 7.76 3.81 -15.21
C GLY A 241 6.43 4.49 -15.53
N ASP A 242 5.31 3.91 -15.11
CA ASP A 242 3.97 4.48 -15.31
C ASP A 242 3.55 5.42 -14.17
N LEU A 243 4.30 5.44 -13.06
CA LEU A 243 3.91 6.19 -11.88
C LEU A 243 4.09 7.70 -12.07
N PRO A 244 3.11 8.51 -11.62
CA PRO A 244 3.19 9.97 -11.66
C PRO A 244 4.03 10.56 -10.51
N PHE A 245 4.69 9.72 -9.72
CA PHE A 245 5.53 10.11 -8.58
C PHE A 245 6.87 9.38 -8.63
N ASP A 246 7.88 9.92 -7.97
CA ASP A 246 9.26 9.43 -8.02
C ASP A 246 9.49 8.26 -7.05
N GLY A 247 8.90 8.30 -5.85
CA GLY A 247 9.16 7.29 -4.82
C GLY A 247 8.13 7.29 -3.70
N LEU A 248 8.53 6.80 -2.53
CA LEU A 248 7.61 6.54 -1.43
C LEU A 248 8.23 6.91 -0.08
N VAL A 249 7.40 7.36 0.84
CA VAL A 249 7.73 7.59 2.24
C VAL A 249 6.84 6.70 3.10
N GLY A 250 7.40 5.61 3.60
CA GLY A 250 6.75 4.71 4.55
C GLY A 250 6.57 5.37 5.93
N LEU A 251 5.37 5.27 6.45
CA LEU A 251 4.90 5.84 7.72
C LEU A 251 4.39 4.75 8.68
N GLY A 252 4.66 3.49 8.36
CA GLY A 252 4.42 2.32 9.20
C GLY A 252 5.40 2.20 10.37
N PHE A 253 5.52 0.97 10.87
CA PHE A 253 6.33 0.64 12.04
C PHE A 253 7.67 0.00 11.64
N PRO A 254 8.70 0.05 12.50
CA PRO A 254 9.93 -0.68 12.26
C PRO A 254 9.66 -2.16 12.03
N ASP A 255 10.29 -2.75 11.01
CA ASP A 255 10.13 -4.17 10.76
C ASP A 255 10.92 -5.00 11.77
N SER A 256 10.20 -5.73 12.62
CA SER A 256 10.79 -6.60 13.64
C SER A 256 11.22 -7.98 13.12
N GLU A 257 10.81 -8.36 11.92
CA GLU A 257 11.18 -9.63 11.28
C GLU A 257 12.54 -9.55 10.58
N LEU A 258 13.00 -8.34 10.26
CA LEU A 258 14.37 -8.08 9.82
C LEU A 258 15.35 -8.30 10.98
N LYS A 259 15.95 -9.49 11.03
CA LYS A 259 17.09 -9.80 11.89
C LYS A 259 18.36 -9.14 11.29
N ASP A 260 19.07 -8.34 12.08
CA ASP A 260 20.34 -7.62 11.81
C ASP A 260 20.31 -6.24 11.12
N SER A 261 21.52 -5.69 10.92
CA SER A 261 21.97 -4.37 10.43
C SER A 261 21.29 -3.78 9.18
N ARG A 262 20.29 -4.44 8.59
CA ARG A 262 19.50 -3.95 7.45
C ARG A 262 18.24 -3.18 7.86
N GLN A 263 18.00 -3.04 9.16
CA GLN A 263 16.80 -2.35 9.66
C GLN A 263 16.88 -0.85 9.37
N MET A 264 16.19 -0.41 8.32
CA MET A 264 15.95 1.00 8.09
C MET A 264 15.03 1.56 9.18
N THR A 265 15.42 2.67 9.80
CA THR A 265 14.55 3.35 10.77
C THR A 265 13.47 4.13 9.99
N PRO A 266 12.16 3.85 10.18
CA PRO A 266 11.11 4.60 9.51
C PRO A 266 11.14 6.07 9.88
N ILE A 267 10.72 6.95 8.97
CA ILE A 267 10.85 8.40 9.19
C ILE A 267 10.03 8.90 10.38
N PHE A 268 8.89 8.24 10.68
CA PHE A 268 8.06 8.62 11.81
C PHE A 268 8.75 8.30 13.16
N ASP A 269 9.57 7.24 13.21
CA ASP A 269 10.42 6.92 14.36
C ASP A 269 11.52 7.97 14.52
N SER A 270 12.21 8.34 13.44
CA SER A 270 13.22 9.41 13.47
C SER A 270 12.64 10.75 13.93
N ILE A 271 11.43 11.10 13.49
CA ILE A 271 10.71 12.32 13.93
C ILE A 271 10.50 12.31 15.45
N LYS A 272 10.11 11.15 15.99
CA LYS A 272 9.88 10.96 17.42
C LYS A 272 11.18 11.04 18.21
N ASP A 273 12.22 10.35 17.77
CA ASP A 273 13.51 10.28 18.46
C ASP A 273 14.23 11.63 18.46
N GLN A 274 14.15 12.36 17.35
CA GLN A 274 14.70 13.71 17.23
C GLN A 274 13.81 14.79 17.86
N LYS A 275 12.63 14.42 18.39
CA LYS A 275 11.65 15.32 19.01
C LYS A 275 11.28 16.51 18.09
N VAL A 276 11.16 16.23 16.79
CA VAL A 276 10.80 17.25 15.79
C VAL A 276 9.38 17.77 16.03
N LEU A 277 8.50 16.91 16.54
CA LEU A 277 7.12 17.25 16.88
C LEU A 277 6.90 17.24 18.40
N LYS A 278 5.99 18.11 18.87
CA LYS A 278 5.52 18.09 20.27
C LYS A 278 4.64 16.87 20.59
N ARG A 279 3.90 16.39 19.60
CA ARG A 279 3.09 15.17 19.62
C ARG A 279 3.37 14.42 18.33
N ASN A 280 3.70 13.15 18.41
CA ASN A 280 4.03 12.32 17.24
C ASN A 280 2.74 11.79 16.60
N LEU A 281 2.02 12.71 15.99
CA LEU A 281 0.75 12.46 15.33
C LEU A 281 0.81 12.99 13.90
N ILE A 282 0.25 12.25 12.97
CA ILE A 282 0.03 12.68 11.58
C ILE A 282 -1.44 12.52 11.23
N ALA A 283 -1.97 13.44 10.41
CA ALA A 283 -3.36 13.40 9.98
C ALA A 283 -3.46 13.58 8.47
N PHE A 284 -4.28 12.75 7.83
CA PHE A 284 -4.54 12.74 6.40
C PHE A 284 -5.98 13.16 6.14
N TYR A 285 -6.11 14.29 5.45
CA TYR A 285 -7.32 14.66 4.74
C TYR A 285 -7.13 14.30 3.26
N MET A 286 -8.06 13.53 2.69
CA MET A 286 -8.09 13.21 1.27
C MET A 286 -9.37 13.82 0.67
N SER A 287 -9.24 14.74 -0.27
CA SER A 287 -10.41 15.33 -0.93
C SER A 287 -11.12 14.30 -1.82
N LYS A 288 -12.45 14.35 -1.88
CA LYS A 288 -13.26 13.60 -2.86
C LYS A 288 -13.41 14.28 -4.21
N ASP A 289 -13.06 15.57 -4.30
CA ASP A 289 -13.06 16.34 -5.53
C ASP A 289 -11.64 16.38 -6.10
N VAL A 290 -11.47 15.93 -7.35
CA VAL A 290 -10.20 15.92 -8.09
C VAL A 290 -9.64 17.32 -8.36
N LYS A 291 -10.48 18.35 -8.25
CA LYS A 291 -10.10 19.76 -8.35
C LYS A 291 -9.56 20.32 -7.03
N GLN A 292 -9.59 19.52 -5.98
CA GLN A 292 -9.17 19.91 -4.64
C GLN A 292 -8.05 18.98 -4.14
N PRO A 293 -7.04 19.50 -3.43
CA PRO A 293 -5.91 18.70 -2.96
C PRO A 293 -6.26 17.90 -1.70
N GLY A 294 -5.44 16.92 -1.37
CA GLY A 294 -5.35 16.37 -0.02
C GLY A 294 -4.48 17.26 0.89
N LEU A 295 -4.45 16.94 2.19
CA LEU A 295 -3.57 17.59 3.15
C LEU A 295 -3.00 16.56 4.13
N LEU A 296 -1.68 16.58 4.29
CA LEU A 296 -0.94 15.93 5.38
C LEU A 296 -0.59 16.96 6.46
N SER A 297 -1.05 16.73 7.68
CA SER A 297 -0.72 17.56 8.85
C SER A 297 0.17 16.80 9.83
N PHE A 298 1.16 17.48 10.41
CA PHE A 298 2.05 16.90 11.41
C PHE A 298 1.87 17.56 12.78
N GLY A 299 1.90 16.72 13.83
CA GLY A 299 1.72 17.07 15.23
C GLY A 299 0.35 17.61 15.63
N SER A 300 -0.59 17.69 14.68
CA SER A 300 -1.90 18.30 14.87
C SER A 300 -2.89 17.85 13.80
N ILE A 301 -4.16 18.16 14.03
CA ILE A 301 -5.26 17.94 13.08
C ILE A 301 -5.79 19.33 12.72
N ASP A 302 -6.04 19.57 11.44
CA ASP A 302 -6.64 20.84 11.02
C ASP A 302 -8.16 20.81 11.20
N PRO A 303 -8.73 21.68 12.05
CA PRO A 303 -10.16 21.71 12.31
C PRO A 303 -11.04 21.94 11.10
N LYS A 304 -10.53 22.63 10.07
CA LYS A 304 -11.33 22.98 8.88
C LYS A 304 -11.72 21.75 8.05
N TYR A 305 -10.95 20.67 8.16
CA TYR A 305 -11.21 19.40 7.47
C TYR A 305 -11.98 18.39 8.33
N VAL A 306 -12.44 18.78 9.53
CA VAL A 306 -13.31 17.95 10.36
C VAL A 306 -14.75 18.45 10.25
N LEU A 307 -15.68 17.53 9.98
CA LEU A 307 -17.09 17.85 9.90
C LEU A 307 -17.58 18.45 11.22
N SER A 308 -18.25 19.60 11.14
CA SER A 308 -18.73 20.33 12.33
C SER A 308 -19.53 19.42 13.28
N GLY A 309 -19.33 19.60 14.58
CA GLY A 309 -19.96 18.81 15.64
C GLY A 309 -19.35 17.43 15.90
N HIS A 310 -18.38 16.98 15.10
CA HIS A 310 -17.74 15.68 15.27
C HIS A 310 -16.41 15.77 16.01
N LYS A 311 -16.01 14.64 16.62
CA LYS A 311 -14.70 14.43 17.24
C LYS A 311 -14.17 13.07 16.80
N PRO A 312 -12.84 12.88 16.74
CA PRO A 312 -12.29 11.58 16.38
C PRO A 312 -12.67 10.49 17.38
N TRP A 313 -13.06 9.34 16.85
CA TRP A 313 -13.05 8.06 17.57
C TRP A 313 -11.65 7.46 17.45
N TRP A 314 -11.15 6.91 18.54
CA TRP A 314 -9.79 6.39 18.63
C TRP A 314 -9.81 4.88 18.78
N PHE A 315 -9.07 4.20 17.93
CA PHE A 315 -9.00 2.75 17.82
C PHE A 315 -7.60 2.29 18.19
N PRO A 316 -7.44 1.32 19.10
CA PRO A 316 -6.12 0.81 19.48
C PRO A 316 -5.46 0.13 18.28
N VAL A 317 -4.17 0.39 18.09
CA VAL A 317 -3.35 -0.41 17.17
C VAL A 317 -3.15 -1.79 17.79
N VAL A 318 -3.73 -2.83 17.19
CA VAL A 318 -3.75 -4.19 17.75
C VAL A 318 -2.55 -5.05 17.32
N LYS A 319 -1.89 -4.68 16.22
CA LYS A 319 -0.67 -5.31 15.71
C LYS A 319 0.15 -4.23 15.00
N THR A 320 1.47 -4.28 15.14
CA THR A 320 2.39 -3.29 14.56
C THR A 320 3.04 -3.78 13.26
N ASP A 321 2.40 -4.72 12.56
CA ASP A 321 2.78 -5.04 11.19
C ASP A 321 2.36 -3.90 10.25
N TYR A 322 1.18 -3.33 10.52
CA TYR A 322 0.65 -2.12 9.91
C TYR A 322 -0.09 -1.29 10.97
N TRP A 323 -0.74 -0.19 10.57
CA TRP A 323 -1.69 0.53 11.40
C TRP A 323 -3.01 -0.24 11.53
N GLU A 324 -2.95 -1.39 12.22
CA GLU A 324 -4.06 -2.35 12.31
C GLU A 324 -5.04 -2.03 13.44
N ILE A 325 -6.33 -2.03 13.11
CA ILE A 325 -7.44 -1.90 14.05
C ILE A 325 -8.41 -3.09 13.94
N GLU A 326 -9.07 -3.48 15.03
CA GLU A 326 -10.00 -4.63 15.05
C GLU A 326 -11.32 -4.31 14.32
N VAL A 327 -11.73 -5.21 13.41
CA VAL A 327 -13.02 -5.15 12.70
C VAL A 327 -14.05 -6.01 13.44
N ASP A 328 -15.03 -5.37 14.07
CA ASP A 328 -16.12 -6.07 14.77
C ASP A 328 -17.24 -6.53 13.81
N GLY A 329 -17.36 -5.88 12.65
CA GLY A 329 -18.29 -6.34 11.62
C GLY A 329 -18.26 -5.54 10.33
N LEU A 330 -18.71 -6.21 9.28
CA LEU A 330 -19.05 -5.63 7.98
C LEU A 330 -20.57 -5.79 7.78
N PHE A 331 -21.24 -4.77 7.26
CA PHE A 331 -22.68 -4.77 7.00
C PHE A 331 -22.96 -4.34 5.57
N VAL A 332 -23.97 -4.95 4.96
CA VAL A 332 -24.49 -4.59 3.63
C VAL A 332 -25.97 -4.40 3.77
N ASP A 333 -26.47 -3.20 3.50
CA ASP A 333 -27.88 -2.83 3.67
C ASP A 333 -28.41 -3.20 5.08
N GLY A 334 -27.61 -2.86 6.10
CA GLY A 334 -27.90 -3.16 7.50
C GLY A 334 -27.79 -4.62 7.92
N LYS A 335 -27.52 -5.56 7.00
CA LYS A 335 -27.34 -6.98 7.31
C LYS A 335 -25.87 -7.30 7.56
N LYS A 336 -25.58 -7.88 8.73
CA LYS A 336 -24.21 -8.28 9.09
C LYS A 336 -23.71 -9.39 8.17
N VAL A 337 -22.53 -9.19 7.59
CA VAL A 337 -21.79 -10.24 6.89
C VAL A 337 -21.22 -11.21 7.94
N PRO A 338 -21.46 -12.53 7.82
CA PRO A 338 -20.94 -13.50 8.78
C PRO A 338 -19.41 -13.51 8.76
N PHE A 339 -18.81 -13.38 9.95
CA PHE A 339 -17.39 -13.61 10.16
C PHE A 339 -17.23 -14.93 10.91
N ASP A 340 -16.34 -15.80 10.42
CA ASP A 340 -16.02 -17.09 11.04
C ASP A 340 -14.85 -17.00 12.03
N LYS A 341 -14.09 -15.90 11.97
CA LYS A 341 -12.93 -15.57 12.81
C LYS A 341 -12.83 -14.07 13.03
N LYS A 342 -11.82 -13.64 13.78
CA LYS A 342 -11.49 -12.21 13.95
C LYS A 342 -10.81 -11.69 12.69
N TYR A 343 -11.15 -10.45 12.33
CA TYR A 343 -10.55 -9.73 11.23
C TYR A 343 -9.98 -8.41 11.74
N ASN A 344 -8.80 -8.04 11.23
CA ASN A 344 -8.23 -6.72 11.42
C ASN A 344 -8.34 -5.91 10.12
N ALA A 345 -8.14 -4.61 10.24
CA ALA A 345 -8.03 -3.70 9.11
C ALA A 345 -6.77 -2.85 9.26
N ALA A 346 -5.89 -2.87 8.25
CA ALA A 346 -4.83 -1.88 8.11
C ALA A 346 -5.42 -0.62 7.47
N VAL A 347 -5.28 0.52 8.14
CA VAL A 347 -5.63 1.82 7.55
C VAL A 347 -4.43 2.30 6.75
N ASP A 348 -4.61 2.40 5.43
CA ASP A 348 -3.51 2.51 4.48
C ASP A 348 -3.72 3.67 3.50
N THR A 349 -2.90 4.69 3.63
CA THR A 349 -2.89 5.90 2.80
C THR A 349 -2.22 5.70 1.45
N GLY A 350 -1.44 4.63 1.26
CA GLY A 350 -0.85 4.25 -0.02
C GLY A 350 -1.77 3.38 -0.88
N SER A 351 -2.83 2.80 -0.31
CA SER A 351 -3.81 2.03 -1.08
C SER A 351 -4.95 2.91 -1.60
N SER A 352 -5.30 2.80 -2.88
CA SER A 352 -6.42 3.54 -3.48
C SER A 352 -7.79 3.03 -3.05
N LEU A 353 -7.90 1.71 -2.86
CA LEU A 353 -9.18 0.99 -2.72
C LEU A 353 -9.29 0.32 -1.35
N ILE A 354 -10.52 -0.11 -1.02
CA ILE A 354 -10.69 -1.08 0.06
C ILE A 354 -10.38 -2.44 -0.53
N SER A 355 -9.70 -3.28 0.24
CA SER A 355 -9.61 -4.69 -0.08
C SER A 355 -9.77 -5.54 1.16
N GLY A 356 -10.04 -6.82 0.96
CA GLY A 356 -10.12 -7.74 2.06
C GLY A 356 -10.14 -9.19 1.63
N PRO A 357 -10.21 -10.09 2.62
CA PRO A 357 -10.12 -11.52 2.40
C PRO A 357 -11.15 -12.00 1.39
N SER A 358 -10.71 -12.79 0.41
CA SER A 358 -11.54 -13.21 -0.72
C SER A 358 -12.82 -13.91 -0.26
N GLU A 359 -12.77 -14.66 0.85
CA GLU A 359 -13.92 -15.35 1.41
C GLU A 359 -15.04 -14.42 1.90
N ILE A 360 -14.72 -13.16 2.19
CA ILE A 360 -15.68 -12.13 2.58
C ILE A 360 -16.06 -11.25 1.39
N VAL A 361 -15.07 -10.84 0.59
CA VAL A 361 -15.28 -9.86 -0.48
C VAL A 361 -15.97 -10.47 -1.69
N ILE A 362 -15.65 -11.69 -2.12
CA ILE A 362 -16.29 -12.29 -3.30
C ILE A 362 -17.83 -12.40 -3.12
N PRO A 363 -18.36 -12.94 -2.00
CA PRO A 363 -19.81 -12.99 -1.78
C PRO A 363 -20.47 -11.61 -1.61
N LEU A 364 -19.70 -10.58 -1.27
CA LEU A 364 -20.16 -9.19 -1.25
C LEU A 364 -20.33 -8.69 -2.69
N LEU A 365 -19.31 -8.89 -3.54
CA LEU A 365 -19.32 -8.46 -4.94
C LEU A 365 -20.44 -9.15 -5.74
N GLU A 366 -20.72 -10.42 -5.48
CA GLU A 366 -21.83 -11.15 -6.12
C GLU A 366 -23.22 -10.57 -5.81
N LYS A 367 -23.36 -9.80 -4.72
CA LYS A 367 -24.62 -9.18 -4.30
C LYS A 367 -24.77 -7.74 -4.75
N ILE A 368 -23.67 -7.10 -5.17
CA ILE A 368 -23.61 -5.69 -5.53
C ILE A 368 -23.25 -5.62 -7.01
N ASP A 369 -24.29 -5.51 -7.85
CA ASP A 369 -24.13 -5.39 -9.29
C ASP A 369 -23.95 -3.91 -9.67
N VAL A 370 -22.70 -3.44 -9.77
CA VAL A 370 -22.41 -2.07 -10.23
C VAL A 370 -22.50 -2.05 -11.74
N LYS A 371 -23.45 -1.31 -12.31
CA LYS A 371 -23.54 -1.16 -13.76
C LYS A 371 -22.43 -0.24 -14.26
N GLU A 372 -21.79 -0.65 -15.36
CA GLU A 372 -20.72 0.13 -16.00
C GLU A 372 -21.19 1.54 -16.39
N ASP A 373 -22.46 1.74 -16.73
CA ASP A 373 -23.03 3.05 -17.11
C ASP A 373 -23.44 3.94 -15.92
N CYS A 374 -23.11 3.52 -14.69
CA CYS A 374 -23.46 4.20 -13.44
C CYS A 374 -24.98 4.35 -13.18
N SER A 375 -25.86 3.77 -14.02
CA SER A 375 -27.29 4.07 -13.99
C SER A 375 -27.98 3.66 -12.69
N ASN A 376 -27.44 2.67 -11.97
CA ASN A 376 -28.00 2.17 -10.72
C ASN A 376 -27.26 2.64 -9.46
N LEU A 377 -26.34 3.62 -9.55
CA LEU A 377 -25.51 4.06 -8.43
C LEU A 377 -26.32 4.34 -7.15
N LYS A 378 -27.45 5.05 -7.28
CA LYS A 378 -28.31 5.43 -6.14
C LYS A 378 -29.10 4.25 -5.54
N GLU A 379 -29.18 3.12 -6.24
CA GLU A 379 -29.89 1.92 -5.82
C GLU A 379 -28.95 0.93 -5.10
N LEU A 380 -27.63 1.14 -5.20
CA LEU A 380 -26.65 0.27 -4.58
C LEU A 380 -26.72 0.36 -3.04
N PRO A 381 -26.42 -0.74 -2.33
CA PRO A 381 -26.61 -0.79 -0.89
C PRO A 381 -25.58 0.04 -0.15
N ARG A 382 -25.93 0.55 1.03
CA ARG A 382 -24.94 1.08 1.96
C ARG A 382 -24.06 -0.04 2.51
N ILE A 383 -22.75 0.16 2.50
CA ILE A 383 -21.78 -0.73 3.16
C ILE A 383 -21.36 -0.07 4.48
N SER A 384 -21.17 -0.84 5.55
CA SER A 384 -20.68 -0.29 6.81
C SER A 384 -19.62 -1.16 7.46
N PHE A 385 -18.53 -0.54 7.89
CA PHE A 385 -17.56 -1.15 8.80
C PHE A 385 -17.87 -0.78 10.24
N VAL A 386 -17.66 -1.73 11.16
CA VAL A 386 -17.76 -1.49 12.60
C VAL A 386 -16.42 -1.81 13.22
N PHE A 387 -15.85 -0.83 13.92
CA PHE A 387 -14.58 -0.97 14.65
C PHE A 387 -14.81 -0.78 16.16
N THR A 388 -13.95 -1.38 16.97
CA THR A 388 -14.01 -1.26 18.43
C THR A 388 -13.04 -0.20 18.91
N ASP A 389 -13.54 0.87 19.51
CA ASP A 389 -12.71 1.98 20.00
C ASP A 389 -11.98 1.66 21.31
N VAL A 390 -11.10 2.55 21.77
CA VAL A 390 -10.32 2.40 23.02
C VAL A 390 -11.17 2.29 24.28
N MET A 391 -12.45 2.67 24.22
CA MET A 391 -13.42 2.51 25.32
C MET A 391 -14.26 1.23 25.19
N GLY A 392 -13.96 0.36 24.20
CA GLY A 392 -14.72 -0.85 23.92
C GLY A 392 -16.05 -0.59 23.21
N ARG A 393 -16.30 0.62 22.71
CA ARG A 393 -17.53 0.97 21.99
C ARG A 393 -17.43 0.55 20.54
N LYS A 394 -18.51 0.01 20.01
CA LYS A 394 -18.65 -0.34 18.60
C LYS A 394 -19.06 0.89 17.82
N VAL A 395 -18.16 1.40 16.98
CA VAL A 395 -18.38 2.59 16.17
C VAL A 395 -18.60 2.17 14.72
N LYS A 396 -19.73 2.58 14.15
CA LYS A 396 -20.14 2.25 12.78
C LYS A 396 -19.75 3.36 11.82
N PHE A 397 -19.10 2.99 10.73
CA PHE A 397 -18.68 3.86 9.64
C PHE A 397 -19.41 3.43 8.37
N ASP A 398 -20.32 4.28 7.91
CA ASP A 398 -21.13 4.06 6.72
C ASP A 398 -20.40 4.54 5.47
N LEU A 399 -20.48 3.77 4.38
CA LEU A 399 -20.06 4.12 3.03
C LEU A 399 -21.31 4.10 2.14
N ASP A 400 -21.67 5.26 1.60
CA ASP A 400 -22.68 5.38 0.58
C ASP A 400 -22.11 4.91 -0.78
N PRO A 401 -22.95 4.59 -1.77
CA PRO A 401 -22.49 4.12 -3.08
C PRO A 401 -21.39 4.98 -3.71
N GLU A 402 -21.48 6.30 -3.56
CA GLU A 402 -20.50 7.26 -4.08
C GLU A 402 -19.10 7.12 -3.44
N ASP A 403 -18.99 6.50 -2.27
CA ASP A 403 -17.70 6.31 -1.60
C ASP A 403 -16.97 5.05 -2.07
N TYR A 404 -17.70 3.99 -2.42
CA TYR A 404 -17.11 2.70 -2.78
C TYR A 404 -17.25 2.36 -4.28
N VAL A 405 -17.94 3.17 -5.08
CA VAL A 405 -17.96 3.08 -6.54
C VAL A 405 -17.01 4.10 -7.14
N LEU A 406 -16.09 3.61 -7.97
CA LEU A 406 -15.17 4.43 -8.74
C LEU A 406 -15.90 4.93 -9.98
N GLN A 407 -15.84 6.23 -10.22
CA GLN A 407 -16.44 6.90 -11.37
C GLN A 407 -15.32 7.51 -12.20
N ASP A 408 -15.20 7.08 -13.45
CA ASP A 408 -14.37 7.78 -14.43
C ASP A 408 -15.18 8.95 -15.01
N GLU A 409 -14.73 10.18 -14.77
CA GLU A 409 -15.44 11.38 -15.25
C GLU A 409 -15.36 11.56 -16.78
N VAL A 410 -14.34 10.98 -17.43
CA VAL A 410 -14.11 11.11 -18.87
C VAL A 410 -14.97 10.09 -19.62
N GLU A 411 -14.81 8.81 -19.28
CA GLU A 411 -15.51 7.71 -19.96
C GLU A 411 -16.92 7.46 -19.40
N LYS A 412 -17.26 8.08 -18.25
CA LYS A 412 -18.53 7.89 -17.52
C LYS A 412 -18.81 6.44 -17.15
N VAL A 413 -17.74 5.71 -16.83
CA VAL A 413 -17.83 4.30 -16.45
C VAL A 413 -17.68 4.14 -14.94
N CYS A 414 -18.51 3.27 -14.37
CA CYS A 414 -18.52 2.89 -12.97
C CYS A 414 -17.87 1.52 -12.74
N ALA A 415 -17.09 1.41 -11.67
CA ALA A 415 -16.50 0.15 -11.22
C ALA A 415 -16.50 0.04 -9.69
N MET A 416 -16.44 -1.19 -9.18
CA MET A 416 -16.33 -1.42 -7.75
C MET A 416 -14.96 -0.97 -7.23
N GLY A 417 -14.95 -0.14 -6.18
CA GLY A 417 -13.76 0.27 -5.42
C GLY A 417 -13.44 -0.63 -4.23
N ILE A 418 -13.89 -1.88 -4.28
CA ILE A 418 -13.61 -2.93 -3.30
C ILE A 418 -13.15 -4.17 -4.06
N LEU A 419 -12.00 -4.73 -3.69
CA LEU A 419 -11.44 -5.91 -4.35
C LEU A 419 -11.04 -7.02 -3.37
N PRO A 420 -11.10 -8.30 -3.79
CA PRO A 420 -10.56 -9.39 -3.00
C PRO A 420 -9.04 -9.33 -3.01
N MET A 421 -8.43 -9.45 -1.83
CA MET A 421 -6.98 -9.54 -1.69
C MET A 421 -6.62 -10.48 -0.54
N ASP A 422 -5.68 -11.36 -0.85
CA ASP A 422 -5.29 -12.47 -0.02
C ASP A 422 -3.80 -12.36 0.34
N LEU A 423 -3.51 -11.91 1.56
CA LEU A 423 -2.15 -11.87 2.11
C LEU A 423 -1.58 -13.27 2.47
N PRO A 424 -0.27 -13.41 2.69
CA PRO A 424 0.30 -14.64 3.25
C PRO A 424 -0.31 -15.01 4.62
N GLU A 425 -0.30 -16.29 4.99
CA GLU A 425 -0.94 -16.80 6.22
C GLU A 425 -0.48 -16.08 7.49
N THR A 426 0.79 -15.64 7.54
CA THR A 426 1.36 -14.89 8.67
C THR A 426 0.69 -13.53 8.94
N ARG A 427 -0.09 -13.02 7.97
CA ARG A 427 -0.75 -11.71 7.99
C ARG A 427 -2.25 -11.77 7.81
N LYS A 428 -2.81 -12.95 7.50
CA LYS A 428 -4.25 -13.10 7.32
C LYS A 428 -4.96 -13.33 8.65
N PRO A 429 -6.25 -12.96 8.73
CA PRO A 429 -7.02 -12.23 7.72
C PRO A 429 -6.99 -10.71 7.96
N LEU A 430 -6.77 -9.92 6.91
CA LEU A 430 -6.61 -8.46 6.98
C LEU A 430 -7.41 -7.76 5.88
N PHE A 431 -8.20 -6.77 6.26
CA PHE A 431 -8.71 -5.76 5.33
C PHE A 431 -7.67 -4.65 5.14
N VAL A 432 -7.61 -4.06 3.95
CA VAL A 432 -6.89 -2.81 3.73
C VAL A 432 -7.93 -1.73 3.47
N ILE A 433 -7.88 -0.67 4.28
CA ILE A 433 -8.80 0.45 4.25
C ILE A 433 -8.08 1.62 3.58
N GLY A 434 -8.30 1.75 2.27
CA GLY A 434 -7.61 2.71 1.40
C GLY A 434 -8.25 4.09 1.32
N ALA A 435 -7.78 4.86 0.33
CA ALA A 435 -8.15 6.25 0.10
C ALA A 435 -9.65 6.47 -0.05
N ASN A 436 -10.39 5.54 -0.65
CA ASN A 436 -11.84 5.65 -0.78
C ASN A 436 -12.59 5.71 0.55
N PHE A 437 -12.14 4.99 1.58
CA PHE A 437 -12.65 5.17 2.94
C PHE A 437 -12.12 6.46 3.59
N ILE A 438 -10.82 6.73 3.45
CA ILE A 438 -10.13 7.87 4.11
C ILE A 438 -10.64 9.22 3.57
N ARG A 439 -11.13 9.27 2.33
CA ARG A 439 -11.82 10.44 1.78
C ARG A 439 -13.03 10.83 2.61
N ARG A 440 -13.87 9.86 3.00
CA ARG A 440 -15.06 10.12 3.82
C ARG A 440 -14.69 10.35 5.29
N TYR A 441 -13.66 9.67 5.77
CA TYR A 441 -13.23 9.73 7.16
C TYR A 441 -11.75 10.12 7.25
N LEU A 442 -11.49 11.37 7.64
CA LEU A 442 -10.14 11.87 7.93
C LEU A 442 -9.46 10.92 8.92
N ALA A 443 -8.29 10.40 8.53
CA ALA A 443 -7.52 9.42 9.27
C ALA A 443 -6.37 10.08 10.03
N ILE A 444 -6.18 9.66 11.28
CA ILE A 444 -5.20 10.22 12.20
C ILE A 444 -4.38 9.08 12.77
N PHE A 445 -3.07 9.20 12.77
CA PHE A 445 -2.16 8.16 13.25
C PHE A 445 -1.32 8.73 14.38
N ASP A 446 -1.51 8.22 15.59
CA ASP A 446 -0.84 8.70 16.80
C ASP A 446 0.17 7.67 17.30
N ARG A 447 1.46 7.94 17.11
CA ARG A 447 2.59 7.09 17.53
C ARG A 447 2.92 7.20 19.01
N ASP A 448 2.44 8.24 19.70
CA ASP A 448 2.66 8.37 21.15
C ASP A 448 1.69 7.47 21.91
N GLN A 449 0.46 7.34 21.41
CA GLN A 449 -0.61 6.58 22.04
C GLN A 449 -0.89 5.24 21.38
N MET A 450 -0.28 4.96 20.22
CA MET A 450 -0.49 3.73 19.43
C MET A 450 -1.97 3.54 19.09
N VAL A 451 -2.59 4.58 18.53
CA VAL A 451 -3.99 4.60 18.13
C VAL A 451 -4.17 5.18 16.73
N VAL A 452 -5.21 4.72 16.03
CA VAL A 452 -5.74 5.35 14.83
C VAL A 452 -6.99 6.14 15.20
N GLY A 453 -7.08 7.40 14.78
CA GLY A 453 -8.27 8.23 14.91
C GLY A 453 -9.02 8.30 13.58
N LEU A 454 -10.34 8.15 13.61
CA LEU A 454 -11.21 8.36 12.45
C LEU A 454 -12.29 9.38 12.79
N VAL A 455 -12.54 10.32 11.88
CA VAL A 455 -13.55 11.37 12.04
C VAL A 455 -14.14 11.75 10.68
N PRO A 456 -15.44 12.07 10.55
CA PRO A 456 -16.01 12.47 9.26
C PRO A 456 -15.30 13.72 8.74
N ALA A 457 -14.89 13.67 7.46
CA ALA A 457 -14.18 14.75 6.82
C ALA A 457 -15.14 15.88 6.39
N SER A 458 -14.69 17.12 6.48
CA SER A 458 -15.33 18.28 5.86
C SER A 458 -14.68 18.55 4.51
N HIS A 459 -15.49 18.67 3.46
CA HIS A 459 -15.04 19.01 2.10
C HIS A 459 -15.50 20.40 1.66
N SER A 460 -15.70 21.32 2.62
CA SER A 460 -16.18 22.68 2.35
C SER A 460 -15.11 23.64 1.84
N GLU A 461 -13.84 23.30 2.00
CA GLU A 461 -12.72 24.17 1.67
C GLU A 461 -12.44 24.17 0.16
N ASP A 462 -12.37 25.36 -0.43
CA ASP A 462 -11.88 25.54 -1.81
C ASP A 462 -10.40 25.92 -1.81
N ASN A 463 -9.56 24.96 -2.18
CA ASN A 463 -8.13 25.07 -2.42
C ASN A 463 -7.79 24.68 -3.88
N SER A 464 -8.67 25.02 -4.82
CA SER A 464 -8.50 24.68 -6.24
C SER A 464 -7.23 25.29 -6.87
N LYS A 465 -6.80 26.45 -6.36
CA LYS A 465 -5.54 27.09 -6.77
C LYS A 465 -4.33 26.28 -6.32
N GLU A 466 -4.35 25.73 -5.11
CA GLU A 466 -3.31 24.88 -4.57
C GLU A 466 -3.22 23.57 -5.36
N GLN A 467 -4.37 22.95 -5.70
CA GLN A 467 -4.40 21.78 -6.59
C GLN A 467 -3.79 22.10 -7.96
N SER A 468 -4.17 23.22 -8.59
CA SER A 468 -3.58 23.65 -9.88
C SER A 468 -2.07 23.89 -9.75
N GLY A 469 -1.62 24.60 -8.72
CA GLY A 469 -0.21 24.87 -8.49
C GLY A 469 0.60 23.59 -8.25
N LEU A 470 0.02 22.57 -7.61
CA LEU A 470 0.64 21.25 -7.47
C LEU A 470 0.71 20.52 -8.81
N LYS A 471 -0.33 20.59 -9.65
CA LYS A 471 -0.31 20.04 -11.01
C LYS A 471 0.79 20.67 -11.82
N ASP A 472 0.94 22.00 -11.79
CA ASP A 472 1.99 22.71 -12.53
C ASP A 472 3.38 22.35 -11.99
N LYS A 473 3.54 22.32 -10.66
CA LYS A 473 4.82 22.03 -9.99
C LYS A 473 5.29 20.60 -10.25
N PHE A 474 4.36 19.65 -10.30
CA PHE A 474 4.66 18.24 -10.60
C PHE A 474 4.54 17.95 -12.10
N GLY A 475 4.09 18.93 -12.88
CA GLY A 475 3.55 18.91 -14.26
C GLY A 475 4.53 18.64 -15.38
N GLY A 476 5.47 17.74 -15.16
CA GLY A 476 5.99 16.91 -16.24
C GLY A 476 5.08 15.72 -16.55
N ILE A 477 3.88 15.62 -15.95
CA ILE A 477 2.99 14.45 -15.96
C ILE A 477 1.89 14.53 -17.06
N ASP A 478 1.48 15.72 -17.50
CA ASP A 478 0.38 15.89 -18.49
C ASP A 478 0.79 15.57 -19.94
N ASP A 479 2.05 15.79 -20.37
CA ASP A 479 2.55 15.31 -21.68
C ASP A 479 2.67 13.77 -21.77
N ARG A 480 2.28 13.04 -20.70
CA ARG A 480 2.41 11.57 -20.57
C ARG A 480 1.09 10.81 -20.81
N GLN A 481 0.02 11.47 -21.27
CA GLN A 481 -1.30 10.84 -21.46
C GLN A 481 -1.45 10.08 -22.79
N GLU A 482 -0.75 10.47 -23.87
CA GLU A 482 -0.94 9.82 -25.19
C GLU A 482 -0.36 8.40 -25.29
N THR A 483 0.63 8.04 -24.46
CA THR A 483 1.27 6.71 -24.53
C THR A 483 0.49 5.60 -23.82
N MET A 484 -0.49 5.97 -22.98
CA MET A 484 -1.22 5.02 -22.14
C MET A 484 -2.21 4.16 -22.91
N ASN A 485 -2.76 4.63 -24.04
CA ASN A 485 -3.77 3.88 -24.81
C ASN A 485 -3.28 2.58 -25.48
N TYR A 486 -1.97 2.41 -25.68
CA TYR A 486 -1.43 1.22 -26.37
C TYR A 486 -0.99 0.09 -25.42
N VAL A 487 -0.74 0.39 -24.14
CA VAL A 487 -0.20 -0.59 -23.17
C VAL A 487 -1.32 -1.42 -22.51
N TYR A 488 -2.52 -0.86 -22.35
CA TYR A 488 -3.65 -1.53 -21.69
C TYR A 488 -4.16 -2.78 -22.42
N THR A 489 -4.11 -2.81 -23.75
CA THR A 489 -4.52 -3.96 -24.55
C THR A 489 -3.65 -5.20 -24.26
N GLY A 490 -2.38 -5.01 -23.89
CA GLY A 490 -1.44 -6.09 -23.58
C GLY A 490 -1.65 -6.71 -22.18
N VAL A 491 -1.92 -5.87 -21.16
CA VAL A 491 -2.14 -6.32 -19.78
C VAL A 491 -3.43 -7.12 -19.64
N ILE A 492 -4.49 -6.74 -20.39
CA ILE A 492 -5.76 -7.48 -20.44
C ILE A 492 -5.55 -8.89 -21.03
N ILE A 493 -4.74 -9.01 -22.08
CA ILE A 493 -4.42 -10.31 -22.69
C ILE A 493 -3.63 -11.20 -21.71
N LEU A 494 -2.71 -10.62 -20.93
CA LEU A 494 -1.90 -11.37 -19.96
C LEU A 494 -2.75 -11.89 -18.78
N ILE A 495 -3.68 -11.07 -18.25
CA ILE A 495 -4.61 -11.47 -17.20
C ILE A 495 -5.58 -12.56 -17.70
N LEU A 496 -6.03 -12.45 -18.95
CA LEU A 496 -6.84 -13.49 -19.62
C LEU A 496 -6.07 -14.81 -19.79
N LEU A 497 -4.79 -14.76 -20.13
CA LEU A 497 -3.96 -15.97 -20.30
C LEU A 497 -3.62 -16.64 -18.96
N LEU A 498 -3.36 -15.87 -17.91
CA LEU A 498 -3.08 -16.40 -16.57
C LEU A 498 -4.32 -17.04 -15.92
N SER A 499 -5.50 -16.47 -16.14
CA SER A 499 -6.76 -17.03 -15.65
C SER A 499 -7.20 -18.29 -16.41
N VAL A 500 -6.93 -18.37 -17.72
CA VAL A 500 -7.13 -19.61 -18.50
C VAL A 500 -6.11 -20.68 -18.12
N GLY A 501 -4.84 -20.32 -17.92
CA GLY A 501 -3.79 -21.26 -17.50
C GLY A 501 -4.04 -21.88 -16.12
N TYR A 502 -4.50 -21.09 -15.15
CA TYR A 502 -4.87 -21.58 -13.82
C TYR A 502 -6.08 -22.53 -13.86
N PHE A 503 -7.01 -22.33 -14.82
CA PHE A 503 -8.17 -23.19 -15.01
C PHE A 503 -7.79 -24.53 -15.65
N VAL A 504 -6.87 -24.53 -16.62
CA VAL A 504 -6.41 -25.76 -17.31
C VAL A 504 -5.59 -26.65 -16.36
N ILE A 505 -4.77 -26.07 -15.47
CA ILE A 505 -3.92 -26.85 -14.56
C ILE A 505 -4.74 -27.54 -13.44
N ASN A 506 -5.87 -26.96 -13.03
CA ASN A 506 -6.68 -27.47 -11.91
C ASN A 506 -7.91 -28.30 -12.33
N THR A 507 -8.19 -28.44 -13.64
CA THR A 507 -9.34 -29.21 -14.14
C THR A 507 -8.97 -30.55 -14.76
N TYR A 508 -7.69 -30.79 -15.07
CA TYR A 508 -7.22 -32.09 -15.54
C TYR A 508 -6.57 -32.87 -14.38
N PRO A 509 -7.06 -34.07 -14.02
CA PRO A 509 -6.28 -34.96 -13.17
C PRO A 509 -4.97 -35.33 -13.90
N PRO A 510 -3.87 -35.58 -13.18
CA PRO A 510 -2.64 -36.02 -13.80
C PRO A 510 -2.91 -37.30 -14.61
N PRO A 511 -2.30 -37.47 -15.80
CA PRO A 511 -2.46 -38.69 -16.57
C PRO A 511 -2.01 -39.87 -15.71
N THR A 512 -2.91 -40.85 -15.51
CA THR A 512 -2.57 -42.13 -14.91
C THR A 512 -1.89 -43.00 -15.95
N GLU A 513 -0.65 -43.37 -15.63
CA GLU A 513 0.30 -44.29 -16.30
C GLU A 513 0.67 -44.04 -17.78
#